data_AF-A0A7V9BD01-F1
#
_entry.id   AF-A0A7V9BD01-F1
#
_cell.length_a   1.000
_cell.length_b   1.000
_cell.length_c   1.000
_cell.angle_alpha   90.00
_cell.angle_beta   90.00
_cell.angle_gamma   90.00
#
_symmetry.space_group_name_H-M   'P 1'
#
loop_
_entity.id
_entity.type
_entity.pdbx_description
1 polymer ?
#
loop_
_entity_poly.entity_id
_entity_poly.type
_entity_poly.pdbx_seq_one_letter_code
_entity_poly.pdbx_strand_id
1 'polypeptide(L)' 'MKVVHCPCGKDVEGETDDELVTNVEAHVVEDHPDMVGKYSREQILEMAHEH' A
#
# COMPACT_ATOMS: atom_id res chain seq x y z
N MET A 1 -3.82 -11.01 -9.00
CA MET A 1 -3.34 -10.56 -7.67
C MET A 1 -3.23 -9.05 -7.68
N LYS A 2 -3.20 -8.35 -6.54
CA LYS A 2 -3.09 -6.88 -6.54
C LYS A 2 -1.70 -6.43 -6.13
N VAL A 3 -1.22 -5.37 -6.76
CA VAL A 3 0.09 -4.76 -6.48
C VAL A 3 -0.03 -3.24 -6.46
N VAL A 4 0.62 -2.59 -5.50
CA VAL A 4 0.78 -1.14 -5.41
C VAL A 4 2.24 -0.82 -5.66
N HIS A 5 2.49 0.04 -6.64
CA HIS A 5 3.80 0.61 -6.89
C HIS A 5 3.96 1.86 -6.03
N CYS A 6 4.64 1.74 -4.89
CA CYS A 6 4.87 2.88 -4.02
C CYS A 6 5.87 3.86 -4.67
N PRO A 7 5.69 5.18 -4.51
CA PRO A 7 6.59 6.19 -5.10
C PRO A 7 8.02 6.14 -4.55
N CYS A 8 8.26 5.42 -3.45
CA CYS A 8 9.58 5.12 -2.93
C CYS A 8 10.33 4.04 -3.73
N GLY A 9 9.67 3.38 -4.69
CA GLY A 9 10.20 2.30 -5.52
C GLY A 9 10.02 0.90 -4.93
N LYS A 10 9.24 0.75 -3.85
CA LYS A 10 8.87 -0.54 -3.26
C LYS A 10 7.55 -0.99 -3.87
N ASP A 11 7.50 -2.25 -4.28
CA ASP A 11 6.27 -2.89 -4.74
C ASP A 11 5.66 -3.66 -3.58
N VAL A 12 4.39 -3.40 -3.30
CA VAL A 12 3.65 -4.09 -2.24
C VAL A 12 2.52 -4.87 -2.89
N GLU A 13 2.47 -6.17 -2.61
CA GLU A 13 1.48 -7.09 -3.17
C GLU A 13 0.51 -7.60 -2.11
N GLY A 14 -0.67 -8.02 -2.55
CA GLY A 14 -1.69 -8.64 -1.71
C GLY A 14 -2.70 -9.44 -2.53
N GLU A 15 -3.20 -10.53 -1.95
CA GLU A 15 -4.21 -11.38 -2.57
C GLU A 15 -5.60 -10.71 -2.57
N THR A 16 -5.86 -9.86 -1.57
CA THR A 16 -7.11 -9.11 -1.41
C THR A 16 -6.84 -7.63 -1.15
N ASP A 17 -7.86 -6.80 -1.33
CA ASP A 17 -7.81 -5.37 -1.03
C ASP A 17 -7.41 -5.10 0.43
N ASP A 18 -7.96 -5.88 1.37
CA ASP A 18 -7.64 -5.79 2.79
C ASP A 18 -6.18 -6.14 3.07
N GLU A 19 -5.69 -7.23 2.48
CA GLU A 19 -4.32 -7.68 2.66
C GLU A 19 -3.32 -6.68 2.05
N LEU A 20 -3.58 -6.20 0.84
CA LEU A 20 -2.77 -5.19 0.18
C LEU A 20 -2.68 -3.92 1.01
N VAL A 21 -3.81 -3.42 1.52
CA VAL A 21 -3.86 -2.21 2.34
C VAL A 21 -3.08 -2.42 3.63
N THR A 22 -3.27 -3.55 4.30
CA THR A 22 -2.53 -3.91 5.52
C THR A 22 -1.02 -3.95 5.27
N ASN A 23 -0.60 -4.55 4.16
CA ASN A 23 0.81 -4.64 3.78
C ASN A 23 1.40 -3.25 3.46
N VAL A 24 0.65 -2.38 2.77
CA VAL A 24 1.08 -1.01 2.46
C VAL A 24 1.16 -0.18 3.74
N GLU A 25 0.17 -0.25 4.61
CA GLU A 25 0.17 0.46 5.89
C GLU A 25 1.34 0.00 6.78
N ALA A 26 1.61 -1.29 6.86
CA ALA A 26 2.77 -1.83 7.59
C ALA A 26 4.08 -1.27 7.03
N HIS A 27 4.26 -1.30 5.70
CA HIS A 27 5.39 -0.67 5.03
C HIS A 27 5.51 0.81 5.39
N VAL A 28 4.41 1.58 5.34
CA VAL A 28 4.43 3.01 5.64
C VAL A 28 4.81 3.25 7.10
N VAL A 29 4.31 2.45 8.05
CA VAL A 29 4.67 2.58 9.46
C VAL A 29 6.15 2.33 9.71
N GLU A 30 6.74 1.33 9.04
CA GLU A 30 8.14 0.96 9.22
C GLU A 30 9.12 1.88 8.47
N ASP A 31 8.85 2.19 7.21
CA ASP A 31 9.76 2.95 6.32
C ASP A 31 9.48 4.47 6.35
N HIS A 32 8.24 4.87 6.62
CA HIS A 32 7.76 6.26 6.49
C HIS A 32 6.83 6.70 7.65
N PRO A 33 7.31 6.71 8.91
CA PRO A 33 6.48 7.03 10.07
C PRO A 33 5.78 8.39 9.99
N ASP A 34 6.36 9.38 9.30
CA ASP A 34 5.76 10.70 9.04
C ASP A 34 4.58 10.70 8.06
N MET A 35 4.35 9.59 7.37
CA MET A 35 3.28 9.39 6.39
C MET A 35 2.15 8.51 6.94
N VAL A 36 2.29 7.98 8.16
CA VAL A 36 1.26 7.16 8.81
C VAL A 36 -0.04 7.96 8.95
N GLY A 37 -1.13 7.38 8.47
CA GLY A 37 -2.46 8.03 8.46
C GLY A 37 -2.65 9.10 7.38
N LYS A 38 -1.68 9.32 6.48
CA LYS A 38 -1.85 10.23 5.32
C LYS A 38 -2.48 9.56 4.11
N TYR A 39 -2.30 8.25 3.98
CA TYR A 39 -2.94 7.46 2.94
C TYR A 39 -4.16 6.77 3.52
N SER A 40 -5.32 7.07 2.96
CA SER A 40 -6.54 6.32 3.27
C SER A 40 -6.56 5.01 2.47
N ARG A 41 -7.27 4.01 2.99
CA ARG A 41 -7.51 2.74 2.29
C ARG A 41 -7.90 2.94 0.82
N GLU A 42 -8.85 3.81 0.55
CA GLU A 42 -9.33 4.08 -0.81
C GLU A 42 -8.20 4.60 -1.71
N GLN A 43 -7.35 5.51 -1.23
CA GLN A 43 -6.22 6.02 -2.00
C GLN A 43 -5.19 4.93 -2.33
N ILE A 44 -4.97 4.00 -1.39
CA ILE A 44 -4.08 2.85 -1.61
C ILE A 44 -4.67 1.93 -2.69
N LEU A 45 -5.99 1.69 -2.65
CA LEU A 45 -6.68 0.87 -3.65
C LEU A 45 -6.77 1.55 -5.02
N GLU A 46 -6.86 2.88 -5.07
CA GLU A 46 -6.77 3.64 -6.33
C GLU A 46 -5.39 3.54 -6.98
N MET A 47 -4.34 3.35 -6.18
CA MET A 47 -2.98 3.09 -6.65
C MET A 47 -2.71 1.61 -6.97
N ALA A 48 -3.65 0.71 -6.63
CA ALA A 48 -3.49 -0.71 -6.85
C ALA A 48 -3.76 -1.08 -8.30
N HIS A 49 -2.90 -1.95 -8.83
CA HIS A 49 -3.03 -2.53 -10.16
C HIS A 49 -3.28 -4.03 -10.05
N GLU A 50 -4.11 -4.56 -10.94
CA GLU A 50 -4.27 -6.00 -11.10
C GLU A 50 -3.13 -6.55 -11.96
N HIS A 51 -2.42 -7.54 -11.41
CA HIS A 51 -1.40 -8.33 -12.09
C HIS A 51 -1.95 -9.73 -12.39
#